data_AF-A0A2H4I8G7-F1
#
_entry.id   AF-A0A2H4I8G7-F1
#
_cell.length_a   1.000
_cell.length_b   1.000
_cell.length_c   1.000
_cell.angle_alpha   90.00
_cell.angle_beta   90.00
_cell.angle_gamma   90.00
#
_symmetry.space_group_name_H-M   'P 1'
#
loop_
_entity.id
_entity.type
_entity.pdbx_description
1 polymer ?
#
loop_
_entity_poly.entity_id
_entity_poly.type
_entity_poly.pdbx_seq_one_letter_code
_entity_poly.pdbx_strand_id
1 'polypeptide(L)'
;MARWIERGGKEVRAGRTTEFHVCAAPIGGGERLRTLLWDRAGAAVLTSATLQACGSFDLFMEEAGLKAWEGVHALSLPSPFDHAAQAELHLPRMRSHPLDAQAHTEEVAAMLPALLEAQAGSLVLFASARQMHQVAHALPEALREQILVQGSTSKRELGSPRFQCNK
;
A
#
# COMPACT_ATOMS: atom_id res chain seq x y z
N MET A 1 -15.82 -15.27 7.69
CA MET A 1 -15.58 -15.51 6.25
C MET A 1 -16.37 -14.50 5.45
N ALA A 2 -15.72 -13.67 4.64
CA ALA A 2 -16.39 -12.77 3.72
C ALA A 2 -16.85 -13.57 2.49
N ARG A 3 -18.08 -13.31 2.02
CA ARG A 3 -18.70 -14.01 0.90
C ARG A 3 -19.39 -12.98 0.00
N TRP A 4 -19.18 -13.05 -1.29
CA TRP A 4 -19.82 -12.17 -2.27
C TRP A 4 -19.99 -12.88 -3.61
N ILE A 5 -20.84 -12.33 -4.47
CA ILE A 5 -21.06 -12.83 -5.83
C ILE A 5 -20.72 -11.71 -6.78
N GLU A 6 -19.80 -11.97 -7.71
CA GLU A 6 -19.48 -11.06 -8.80
C GLU A 6 -20.18 -11.55 -10.08
N ARG A 7 -20.69 -10.63 -10.88
CA ARG A 7 -21.20 -10.96 -12.21
C ARG A 7 -20.04 -10.87 -13.20
N GLY A 8 -19.67 -12.00 -13.81
CA GLY A 8 -18.63 -12.07 -14.83
C GLY A 8 -19.02 -11.22 -16.04
N GLY A 9 -18.21 -10.20 -16.32
CA GLY A 9 -18.48 -9.22 -17.38
C GLY A 9 -17.50 -9.33 -18.53
N LYS A 10 -17.87 -10.09 -19.57
CA LYS A 10 -17.64 -9.67 -20.96
C LYS A 10 -18.94 -9.93 -21.71
N GLU A 11 -19.55 -8.88 -22.23
CA GLU A 11 -20.60 -9.01 -23.23
C GLU A 11 -19.99 -9.69 -24.47
N VAL A 12 -20.04 -11.03 -24.50
CA VAL A 12 -19.82 -11.78 -25.72
C VAL A 12 -21.07 -11.57 -26.56
N ARG A 13 -20.92 -10.74 -27.59
CA ARG A 13 -21.95 -10.56 -28.63
C ARG A 13 -22.35 -11.94 -29.16
N ALA A 14 -23.66 -12.21 -29.13
CA ALA A 14 -24.35 -13.42 -29.60
C ALA A 14 -24.17 -14.70 -28.74
N GLY A 15 -24.96 -14.81 -27.66
CA GLY A 15 -25.15 -16.03 -26.87
C GLY A 15 -25.21 -15.74 -25.37
N ARG A 16 -26.41 -15.63 -24.80
CA ARG A 16 -26.66 -15.12 -23.44
C ARG A 16 -26.29 -16.12 -22.33
N THR A 17 -25.00 -16.33 -22.08
CA THR A 17 -24.54 -16.96 -20.83
C THR A 17 -24.08 -15.86 -19.88
N THR A 18 -24.86 -15.59 -18.83
CA THR A 18 -24.39 -14.73 -17.73
C THR A 18 -23.54 -15.58 -16.80
N GLU A 19 -22.27 -15.23 -16.65
CA GLU A 19 -21.36 -15.88 -15.72
C GLU A 19 -21.49 -15.24 -14.33
N PHE A 20 -21.53 -16.06 -13.29
CA PHE A 20 -21.49 -15.61 -11.90
C PHE A 20 -20.29 -16.24 -11.21
N HIS A 21 -19.50 -15.41 -10.53
CA HIS A 21 -18.37 -15.86 -9.71
C HIS A 21 -18.81 -15.83 -8.25
N VAL A 22 -18.72 -16.97 -7.58
CA VAL A 22 -19.00 -17.07 -6.14
C VAL A 22 -17.67 -17.00 -5.41
N CYS A 23 -17.47 -15.92 -4.67
CA CYS A 23 -16.21 -15.60 -4.02
C CYS A 23 -16.32 -15.77 -2.51
N ALA A 24 -15.26 -16.33 -1.91
CA ALA A 24 -15.16 -16.49 -0.48
C ALA A 24 -13.73 -16.25 -0.01
N ALA A 25 -13.58 -15.40 1.01
CA ALA A 25 -12.30 -15.13 1.65
C ALA A 25 -12.39 -15.35 3.17
N PRO A 26 -11.39 -16.01 3.79
CA PRO A 26 -11.29 -16.04 5.25
C PRO A 26 -11.09 -14.61 5.78
N ILE A 27 -11.68 -14.31 6.96
CA ILE A 27 -11.56 -12.98 7.59
C ILE A 27 -10.23 -12.84 8.35
N GLY A 28 -9.55 -13.95 8.64
CA GLY A 28 -8.24 -13.95 9.31
C GLY A 28 -7.40 -15.17 8.92
N GLY A 29 -6.08 -15.02 9.02
CA GLY A 29 -5.09 -16.04 8.66
C GLY A 29 -4.59 -16.89 9.83
N GLY A 30 -4.82 -16.45 11.08
CA GLY A 30 -4.18 -17.03 12.27
C GLY A 30 -4.41 -18.52 12.46
N GLU A 31 -5.64 -19.01 12.29
CA GLU A 31 -5.96 -20.44 12.39
C GLU A 31 -5.20 -21.29 11.37
N ARG A 32 -5.06 -20.80 10.13
CA ARG A 32 -4.29 -21.50 9.10
C ARG A 32 -2.80 -21.50 9.45
N LEU A 33 -2.27 -20.38 9.91
CA LEU A 33 -0.86 -20.28 10.34
C LEU A 33 -0.58 -21.21 11.53
N ARG A 34 -1.53 -21.35 12.47
CA ARG A 34 -1.44 -22.31 13.56
C ARG A 34 -1.29 -23.73 13.06
N THR A 35 -2.26 -24.24 12.29
CA THR A 35 -2.23 -25.64 11.84
C THR A 35 -1.05 -25.93 10.91
N LEU A 36 -0.71 -24.99 10.02
CA LEU A 36 0.28 -25.24 8.98
C LEU A 36 1.71 -24.97 9.44
N LEU A 37 1.91 -24.09 10.42
CA LEU A 37 3.22 -23.58 10.79
C LEU A 37 3.48 -23.65 12.30
N TRP A 38 2.65 -23.04 13.15
CA TRP A 38 2.94 -22.97 14.59
C TRP A 38 2.92 -24.33 15.28
N ASP A 39 1.89 -25.17 15.03
CA ASP A 39 1.77 -26.51 15.63
C ASP A 39 2.88 -27.47 15.19
N ARG A 40 3.58 -27.14 14.09
CA ARG A 40 4.59 -28.00 13.46
C ARG A 40 6.02 -27.51 13.68
N ALA A 41 6.20 -26.24 14.03
CA ALA A 41 7.50 -25.64 14.25
C ALA A 41 7.99 -25.92 15.67
N GLY A 42 9.22 -26.41 15.81
CA GLY A 42 9.85 -26.53 17.14
C GLY A 42 10.22 -25.17 17.75
N ALA A 43 10.59 -24.21 16.91
CA ALA A 43 10.81 -22.81 17.26
C ALA A 43 10.69 -21.94 16.00
N ALA A 44 10.26 -20.68 16.15
CA ALA A 44 10.18 -19.71 15.07
C ALA A 44 10.62 -18.32 15.55
N VAL A 45 11.31 -17.58 14.68
CA VAL A 45 11.67 -16.18 14.89
C VAL A 45 11.05 -15.35 13.79
N LEU A 46 10.27 -14.35 14.17
CA LEU A 46 9.64 -13.40 13.26
C LEU A 46 10.30 -12.04 13.45
N THR A 47 10.77 -11.45 12.37
CA THR A 47 11.43 -10.15 12.40
C THR A 47 10.97 -9.30 11.22
N SER A 48 10.65 -8.05 11.50
CA SER A 48 10.36 -7.01 10.52
C SER A 48 10.48 -5.64 11.20
N ALA A 49 10.72 -4.60 10.41
CA ALA A 49 10.80 -3.23 10.88
C ALA A 49 9.44 -2.66 11.35
N THR A 50 8.33 -3.31 10.99
CA THR A 50 6.97 -2.76 11.18
C THR A 50 5.98 -3.77 11.75
N LEU A 51 6.40 -4.63 12.68
CA LEU A 51 5.47 -5.59 13.33
C LEU A 51 4.53 -4.93 14.34
N GLN A 52 4.93 -3.81 14.93
CA GLN A 52 4.09 -3.10 15.90
C GLN A 52 3.07 -2.22 15.20
N ALA A 53 1.84 -2.25 15.72
CA ALA A 53 0.81 -1.26 15.44
C ALA A 53 0.60 -0.42 16.70
N CYS A 54 0.71 0.90 16.59
CA CYS A 54 0.53 1.84 17.70
C CYS A 54 1.34 1.47 18.97
N GLY A 55 2.57 0.97 18.80
CA GLY A 55 3.45 0.58 19.91
C GLY A 55 3.15 -0.79 20.55
N SER A 56 2.20 -1.55 20.02
CA SER A 56 1.88 -2.91 20.49
C SER A 56 2.03 -3.96 19.39
N PHE A 57 2.33 -5.20 19.78
CA PHE A 57 2.32 -6.37 18.92
C PHE A 57 0.96 -7.08 18.88
N ASP A 58 -0.04 -6.62 19.64
CA ASP A 58 -1.32 -7.33 19.83
C ASP A 58 -2.06 -7.61 18.53
N LEU A 59 -2.11 -6.62 17.62
CA LEU A 59 -2.75 -6.77 16.32
C LEU A 59 -2.08 -7.87 15.50
N PHE A 60 -0.75 -7.82 15.42
CA PHE A 60 0.03 -8.83 14.71
C PHE A 60 -0.15 -10.21 15.32
N MET A 61 -0.07 -10.34 16.65
CA MET A 61 -0.24 -11.61 17.34
C MET A 61 -1.64 -12.19 17.14
N GLU A 62 -2.66 -11.36 17.07
CA GLU A 62 -4.03 -11.79 16.78
C GLU A 62 -4.18 -12.29 15.34
N GLU A 63 -3.73 -11.50 14.35
CA GLU A 63 -3.80 -11.86 12.94
C GLU A 63 -2.97 -13.10 12.60
N ALA A 64 -1.81 -13.25 13.26
CA ALA A 64 -0.92 -14.38 13.12
C ALA A 64 -1.38 -15.61 13.89
N GLY A 65 -2.35 -15.51 14.80
CA GLY A 65 -2.81 -16.63 15.64
C GLY A 65 -1.84 -17.00 16.77
N LEU A 66 -0.98 -16.07 17.17
CA LEU A 66 0.02 -16.23 18.23
C LEU A 66 -0.52 -15.87 19.62
N LYS A 67 -1.63 -15.13 19.72
CA LYS A 67 -2.25 -14.80 21.04
C LYS A 67 -2.60 -16.04 21.88
N ALA A 68 -2.86 -17.19 21.25
CA ALA A 68 -3.18 -18.43 21.94
C ALA A 68 -1.94 -19.17 22.47
N TRP A 69 -0.73 -18.69 22.19
CA TRP A 69 0.54 -19.34 22.55
C TRP A 69 1.19 -18.61 23.74
N GLU A 70 1.33 -19.31 24.87
CA GLU A 70 1.86 -18.72 26.10
C GLU A 70 3.38 -18.44 26.05
N GLY A 71 4.11 -19.05 25.11
CA GLY A 71 5.57 -18.93 24.97
C GLY A 71 6.06 -17.82 24.02
N VAL A 72 5.20 -16.89 23.60
CA VAL A 72 5.57 -15.87 22.62
C VAL A 72 6.28 -14.71 23.30
N HIS A 73 7.55 -14.49 22.93
CA HIS A 73 8.32 -13.33 23.34
C HIS A 73 8.34 -12.27 22.25
N ALA A 74 8.01 -11.03 22.61
CA ALA A 74 8.06 -9.89 21.71
C ALA A 74 9.12 -8.89 22.17
N LEU A 75 9.92 -8.42 21.21
CA LEU A 75 10.97 -7.43 21.43
C LEU A 75 10.86 -6.35 20.37
N SER A 76 10.73 -5.09 20.80
CA SER A 76 10.88 -3.93 19.93
C SER A 76 12.25 -3.31 20.17
N LEU A 77 12.97 -3.06 19.09
CA LEU A 77 14.27 -2.39 19.12
C LEU A 77 14.10 -0.96 18.59
N PRO A 78 14.70 0.04 19.24
CA PRO A 78 14.63 1.41 18.75
C PRO A 78 15.34 1.54 17.39
N SER A 79 14.84 2.47 16.57
CA SER A 79 15.50 2.85 15.33
C SER A 79 16.91 3.39 15.63
N PRO A 80 17.94 3.00 14.87
CA PRO A 80 19.28 3.58 15.01
C PRO A 80 19.39 4.99 14.40
N PHE A 81 18.35 5.49 13.72
CA PHE A 81 18.35 6.77 13.02
C PHE A 81 17.84 7.92 13.88
N ASP A 82 18.49 9.08 13.77
CA ASP A 82 18.04 10.31 14.41
C ASP A 82 17.04 11.05 13.51
N HIS A 83 15.78 10.64 13.59
CA HIS A 83 14.71 11.22 12.78
C HIS A 83 14.49 12.71 13.06
N ALA A 84 14.81 13.22 14.26
CA ALA A 84 14.65 14.63 14.58
C ALA A 84 15.66 15.51 13.83
N ALA A 85 16.87 14.98 13.58
CA ALA A 85 17.89 15.68 12.80
C ALA A 85 17.81 15.38 11.29
N GLN A 86 17.21 14.26 10.88
CA GLN A 86 17.25 13.74 9.51
C GLN A 86 15.92 13.85 8.73
N ALA A 87 14.82 14.19 9.39
CA ALA A 87 13.50 14.28 8.75
C ALA A 87 12.66 15.43 9.30
N GLU A 88 11.79 15.98 8.44
CA GLU A 88 10.81 16.99 8.79
C GLU A 88 9.40 16.52 8.37
N LEU A 89 8.41 16.77 9.23
CA LEU A 89 7.01 16.46 8.95
C LEU A 89 6.24 17.73 8.61
N HIS A 90 5.83 17.84 7.35
CA HIS A 90 4.98 18.92 6.88
C HIS A 90 3.53 18.47 6.79
N LEU A 91 2.63 19.16 7.51
CA LEU A 91 1.18 18.93 7.46
C LEU A 91 0.50 20.09 6.71
N PRO A 92 0.22 19.94 5.39
CA PRO A 92 -0.40 21.00 4.61
C PRO A 92 -1.82 21.28 5.10
N ARG A 93 -2.19 22.56 5.15
CA ARG A 93 -3.56 22.99 5.46
C ARG A 93 -4.44 22.81 4.22
N MET A 94 -5.01 21.63 4.09
CA MET A 94 -5.96 21.29 3.03
C MET A 94 -7.26 22.10 3.16
N ARG A 95 -7.80 22.56 2.04
CA ARG A 95 -9.12 23.20 1.93
C ARG A 95 -10.21 22.18 1.69
N SER A 96 -9.88 21.13 0.95
CA SER A 96 -10.80 20.04 0.64
C SER A 96 -11.07 19.17 1.88
N HIS A 97 -12.32 18.76 2.01
CA HIS A 97 -12.67 17.74 2.98
C HIS A 97 -12.30 16.36 2.42
N PRO A 98 -11.70 15.44 3.19
CA PRO A 98 -11.26 14.13 2.67
C PRO A 98 -12.39 13.24 2.13
N LEU A 99 -13.65 13.51 2.51
CA LEU A 99 -14.83 12.84 1.95
C LEU A 99 -15.21 13.35 0.55
N ASP A 100 -14.76 14.53 0.16
CA ASP A 100 -14.88 15.03 -1.21
C ASP A 100 -13.65 14.61 -2.02
N ALA A 101 -13.72 13.39 -2.54
CA ALA A 101 -12.62 12.79 -3.28
C ALA A 101 -12.21 13.61 -4.51
N GLN A 102 -13.15 14.32 -5.15
CA GLN A 102 -12.85 15.09 -6.36
C GLN A 102 -12.10 16.37 -5.99
N ALA A 103 -12.65 17.17 -5.07
CA ALA A 103 -11.99 18.40 -4.61
C ALA A 103 -10.61 18.12 -4.01
N HIS A 104 -10.47 17.03 -3.24
CA HIS A 104 -9.18 16.62 -2.69
C HIS A 104 -8.17 16.23 -3.77
N THR A 105 -8.60 15.52 -4.80
CA THR A 105 -7.72 15.12 -5.91
C THR A 105 -7.21 16.34 -6.68
N GLU A 106 -8.08 17.32 -6.94
CA GLU A 106 -7.70 18.57 -7.60
C GLU A 106 -6.73 19.40 -6.76
N GLU A 107 -6.99 19.52 -5.46
CA GLU A 107 -6.09 20.25 -4.56
C GLU A 107 -4.71 19.59 -4.47
N VAL A 108 -4.64 18.27 -4.33
CA VAL A 108 -3.37 17.53 -4.34
C VAL A 108 -2.62 17.74 -5.65
N ALA A 109 -3.30 17.65 -6.80
CA ALA A 109 -2.67 17.87 -8.10
C ALA A 109 -2.11 19.29 -8.27
N ALA A 110 -2.76 20.29 -7.68
CA ALA A 110 -2.32 21.68 -7.72
C ALA A 110 -1.09 21.94 -6.83
N MET A 111 -0.99 21.29 -5.66
CA MET A 111 0.13 21.49 -4.74
C MET A 111 1.38 20.70 -5.12
N LEU A 112 1.20 19.52 -5.72
CA LEU A 112 2.28 18.56 -5.92
C LEU A 112 3.47 19.10 -6.74
N PRO A 113 3.30 19.90 -7.81
CA PRO A 113 4.43 20.46 -8.56
C PRO A 113 5.43 21.23 -7.68
N ALA A 114 4.94 22.11 -6.81
CA ALA A 114 5.78 22.91 -5.92
C ALA A 114 6.51 22.05 -4.87
N LEU A 115 5.91 20.92 -4.46
CA LEU A 115 6.53 19.98 -3.53
C LEU A 115 7.62 19.12 -4.19
N LEU A 116 7.48 18.83 -5.49
CA LEU A 116 8.41 17.99 -6.24
C LEU A 116 9.65 18.74 -6.73
N GLU A 117 9.55 20.04 -7.01
CA GLU A 117 10.67 20.86 -7.50
C GLU A 117 11.87 20.91 -6.54
N ALA A 118 11.66 20.65 -5.25
CA ALA A 118 12.66 20.82 -4.21
C ALA A 118 13.60 19.62 -3.99
N GLN A 119 13.43 18.49 -4.69
CA GLN A 119 14.04 17.21 -4.26
C GLN A 119 14.69 16.39 -5.38
N ALA A 120 15.83 15.77 -5.05
CA ALA A 120 16.57 14.87 -5.97
C ALA A 120 15.83 13.55 -6.28
N GLY A 121 14.87 13.16 -5.42
CA GLY A 121 14.01 12.00 -5.62
C GLY A 121 12.79 12.08 -4.71
N SER A 122 11.61 11.83 -5.29
CA SER A 122 10.33 11.92 -4.58
C SER A 122 9.51 10.65 -4.76
N LEU A 123 8.89 10.18 -3.67
CA LEU A 123 7.93 9.08 -3.69
C LEU A 123 6.58 9.61 -3.21
N VAL A 124 5.56 9.50 -4.06
CA VAL A 124 4.20 9.92 -3.75
C VAL A 124 3.32 8.68 -3.60
N LEU A 125 2.71 8.49 -2.44
CA LEU A 125 1.90 7.32 -2.11
C LEU A 125 0.41 7.66 -2.09
N PHE A 126 -0.39 6.85 -2.76
CA PHE A 126 -1.85 6.97 -2.80
C PHE A 126 -2.52 5.70 -2.28
N ALA A 127 -3.60 5.85 -1.52
CA ALA A 127 -4.44 4.72 -1.10
C ALA A 127 -5.35 4.19 -2.24
N SER A 128 -5.44 4.92 -3.35
CA SER A 128 -6.30 4.60 -4.49
C SER A 128 -5.57 4.77 -5.81
N ALA A 129 -5.51 3.69 -6.61
CA ALA A 129 -4.97 3.72 -7.96
C ALA A 129 -5.72 4.70 -8.87
N ARG A 130 -7.04 4.84 -8.67
CA ARG A 130 -7.85 5.83 -9.40
C ARG A 130 -7.35 7.25 -9.12
N GLN A 131 -7.17 7.61 -7.85
CA GLN A 131 -6.69 8.94 -7.48
C GLN A 131 -5.26 9.19 -7.99
N MET A 132 -4.38 8.20 -7.85
CA MET A 132 -3.02 8.25 -8.40
C MET A 132 -3.03 8.60 -9.90
N HIS A 133 -3.84 7.91 -10.71
CA HIS A 133 -3.94 8.17 -12.14
C HIS A 133 -4.52 9.56 -12.43
N GLN A 134 -5.57 9.97 -11.71
CA GLN A 134 -6.17 11.30 -11.89
C GLN A 134 -5.17 12.42 -11.59
N VAL A 135 -4.44 12.33 -10.47
CA VAL A 135 -3.39 13.30 -10.13
C VAL A 135 -2.29 13.27 -11.18
N ALA A 136 -1.79 12.10 -11.56
CA ALA A 136 -0.73 11.97 -12.56
C ALA A 136 -1.11 12.59 -13.91
N HIS A 137 -2.36 12.44 -14.35
CA HIS A 137 -2.86 13.07 -15.58
C HIS A 137 -3.02 14.59 -15.47
N ALA A 138 -3.34 15.10 -14.30
CA ALA A 138 -3.52 16.53 -14.04
C ALA A 138 -2.20 17.30 -13.90
N LEU A 139 -1.07 16.60 -13.77
CA LEU A 139 0.24 17.25 -13.65
C LEU A 139 0.69 17.93 -14.96
N PRO A 140 1.50 19.01 -14.86
CA PRO A 140 2.14 19.62 -16.01
C PRO A 140 2.91 18.60 -16.85
N GLU A 141 2.88 18.78 -18.18
CA GLU A 141 3.53 17.87 -19.13
C GLU A 141 5.02 17.63 -18.81
N ALA A 142 5.75 18.69 -18.49
CA ALA A 142 7.16 18.61 -18.10
C ALA A 142 7.42 17.67 -16.91
N LEU A 143 6.49 17.61 -15.93
CA LEU A 143 6.60 16.67 -14.80
C LEU A 143 6.12 15.27 -15.19
N ARG A 144 5.08 15.15 -16.03
CA ARG A 144 4.57 13.85 -16.49
C ARG A 144 5.62 13.02 -17.22
N GLU A 145 6.56 13.67 -17.91
CA GLU A 145 7.68 12.99 -18.58
C GLU A 145 8.77 12.47 -17.62
N GLN A 146 8.79 12.97 -16.36
CA GLN A 146 9.80 12.66 -15.36
C GLN A 146 9.31 11.71 -14.26
N ILE A 147 8.01 11.43 -14.18
CA ILE A 147 7.44 10.58 -13.14
C ILE A 147 7.26 9.13 -13.60
N LEU A 148 7.39 8.21 -12.65
CA LEU A 148 7.05 6.80 -12.83
C LEU A 148 5.72 6.50 -12.15
N VAL A 149 4.72 6.06 -12.93
CA VAL A 149 3.39 5.73 -12.41
C VAL A 149 3.25 4.21 -12.32
N GLN A 150 2.88 3.70 -11.15
CA GLN A 150 2.70 2.27 -10.97
C GLN A 150 1.59 1.74 -11.91
N GLY A 151 1.91 0.73 -12.72
CA GLY A 151 0.94 0.07 -13.60
C GLY A 151 0.75 0.69 -14.98
N SER A 152 1.39 1.83 -15.29
CA SER A 152 1.32 2.45 -16.62
C SER A 152 2.27 1.82 -17.65
N THR A 153 3.29 1.08 -17.18
CA THR A 153 4.29 0.44 -18.04
C THR A 153 4.33 -1.07 -17.82
N SER A 154 4.63 -1.83 -18.88
CA SER A 154 4.92 -3.26 -18.72
C SER A 154 6.12 -3.44 -17.79
N LYS A 155 6.12 -4.47 -16.93
CA LYS A 155 7.14 -4.73 -15.88
C LYS A 155 8.61 -4.70 -16.35
N ARG A 156 8.87 -4.67 -17.67
CA ARG A 156 10.21 -4.66 -18.28
C ARG A 156 10.92 -3.29 -18.28
N GLU A 157 10.22 -2.17 -18.08
CA GLU A 157 10.85 -0.84 -18.21
C GLU A 157 11.25 -0.16 -16.90
N LEU A 158 10.88 -0.73 -15.73
CA LEU A 158 11.31 -0.19 -14.43
C LEU A 158 12.83 -0.27 -14.18
N GLY A 159 13.57 -1.02 -15.02
CA GLY A 159 15.04 -1.07 -15.02
C GLY A 159 15.71 -0.21 -16.09
N SER A 160 14.96 0.66 -16.78
CA SER A 160 15.49 1.52 -17.84
C SER A 160 16.54 2.51 -17.28
N PRO A 161 17.67 2.73 -17.98
CA PRO A 161 18.74 3.64 -17.54
C PRO A 161 18.32 5.12 -17.41
N ARG A 162 17.08 5.48 -17.76
CA ARG A 162 16.54 6.84 -17.63
C ARG A 162 16.46 7.36 -16.19
N PHE A 163 16.54 6.49 -15.18
CA PHE A 163 16.37 6.84 -13.76
C PHE A 163 17.49 6.32 -12.85
N GLN A 164 18.69 6.10 -13.39
CA GLN A 164 19.86 5.88 -12.53
C GLN A 164 20.21 7.20 -11.85
N CYS A 165 19.94 7.27 -10.54
CA CYS A 165 20.47 8.30 -9.67
C CYS A 165 22.00 8.24 -9.78
N ASN A 166 22.59 9.24 -10.44
CA ASN A 166 24.03 9.31 -10.62
C ASN A 166 24.66 9.47 -9.23
N LYS A 167 25.54 8.53 -8.86
CA LYS A 167 26.30 8.59 -7.61
C LYS A 167 27.31 9.72 -7.62
#